data_AF-F9DWN2-F1
#
_entry.id   AF-F9DWN2-F1
#
_cell.length_a   1.000
_cell.length_b   1.000
_cell.length_c   1.000
_cell.angle_alpha   90.00
_cell.angle_beta   90.00
_cell.angle_gamma   90.00
#
_symmetry.space_group_name_H-M   'P 1'
#
loop_
_entity.id
_entity.type
_entity.pdbx_description
1 polymer ?
#
loop_
_entity_poly.entity_id
_entity_poly.type
_entity_poly.pdbx_seq_one_letter_code
_entity_poly.pdbx_strand_id
1 'polypeptide(L)'
;MKDFMDEEFKDLEQELKMTKEAKSQLRTKIMNGTIRSKRCQTKQYLYVAVMVCMAFFILSPFYSTTMAGLAAKVLPISITPSISDGEDTSDLTEQLFKLVEAEGYAVSSVGVLPSPYLIEIALELNDSTLKQATKELEPKILGFLSENGYDSYEVKILQALDAPRPQKSNDLYDQVREIVKEVFTAYGYAEEADHELAGLKTSWISNTVTIDMPDHILESTEIIADIENEIKKEKLKVKDVKVTTFNLEHRQQDNRWAYIVSDIHDALAGKSRYQLEGISYKVKNGRAYVYIKSNLDQLTSKETTEEIEQVIREYLALPEIQEIIRDDKYTIQLMEDKETPFIEIAD
;
A
#
# COMPACT_ATOMS: atom_id res chain seq x y z
N MET A 1 24.73 -34.95 -51.34
CA MET A 1 25.75 -34.06 -50.73
C MET A 1 27.09 -34.75 -50.43
N LYS A 2 27.26 -36.03 -50.79
CA LYS A 2 28.55 -36.74 -50.75
C LYS A 2 29.26 -36.72 -52.11
N ASP A 3 28.48 -36.76 -53.21
CA ASP A 3 29.02 -36.73 -54.58
C ASP A 3 29.53 -35.37 -55.07
N PHE A 4 29.17 -34.26 -54.41
CA PHE A 4 29.65 -32.92 -54.81
C PHE A 4 31.06 -32.61 -54.26
N MET A 5 31.45 -33.30 -53.18
CA MET A 5 32.75 -33.13 -52.54
C MET A 5 33.83 -34.01 -53.20
N ASP A 6 33.45 -35.15 -53.79
CA ASP A 6 34.39 -36.05 -54.46
C ASP A 6 34.82 -35.54 -55.85
N GLU A 7 34.04 -34.66 -56.50
CA GLU A 7 34.40 -34.00 -57.75
C GLU A 7 35.38 -32.82 -57.55
N GLU A 8 35.19 -31.98 -56.53
CA GLU A 8 36.14 -30.90 -56.19
C GLU A 8 37.52 -31.42 -55.77
N PHE A 9 37.59 -32.58 -55.10
CA PHE A 9 38.86 -33.20 -54.72
C PHE A 9 39.60 -33.87 -55.89
N LYS A 10 38.87 -34.30 -56.93
CA LYS A 10 39.47 -34.91 -58.13
C LYS A 10 40.16 -33.88 -59.02
N ASP A 11 39.56 -32.69 -59.15
CA ASP A 11 40.15 -31.59 -59.91
C ASP A 11 41.38 -31.00 -59.20
N LEU A 12 41.35 -30.93 -57.87
CA LEU A 12 42.50 -30.52 -57.05
C LEU A 12 43.67 -31.54 -57.03
N GLU A 13 43.39 -32.84 -57.15
CA GLU A 13 44.43 -33.88 -57.26
C GLU A 13 45.13 -33.87 -58.64
N GLN A 14 44.45 -33.40 -59.69
CA GLN A 14 45.01 -33.35 -61.03
C GLN A 14 45.88 -32.10 -61.26
N GLU A 15 45.64 -31.01 -60.52
CA GLU A 15 46.41 -29.76 -60.60
C GLU A 15 47.66 -29.71 -59.69
N LEU A 16 47.77 -30.61 -58.71
CA LEU A 16 48.89 -30.64 -57.78
C LEU A 16 49.57 -32.02 -57.77
N LYS A 17 50.59 -32.19 -58.62
CA LYS A 17 51.60 -33.26 -58.46
C LYS A 17 52.40 -33.03 -57.16
N MET A 18 51.79 -33.30 -56.02
CA MET A 18 52.43 -33.19 -54.72
C MET A 18 53.04 -34.53 -54.32
N THR A 19 54.35 -34.51 -54.10
CA THR A 19 55.11 -35.65 -53.57
C THR A 19 54.67 -36.00 -52.15
N LYS A 20 54.82 -37.28 -51.76
CA LYS A 20 54.46 -37.80 -50.43
C LYS A 20 55.09 -37.02 -49.26
N GLU A 21 56.20 -36.32 -49.49
CA GLU A 21 56.88 -35.47 -48.51
C GLU A 21 56.11 -34.18 -48.19
N ALA A 22 55.42 -33.58 -49.15
CA ALA A 22 54.62 -32.37 -48.90
C ALA A 22 53.38 -32.69 -48.05
N LYS A 23 52.81 -33.89 -48.22
CA LYS A 23 51.67 -34.38 -47.42
C LYS A 23 52.07 -34.66 -45.96
N SER A 24 53.30 -35.13 -45.70
CA SER A 24 53.79 -35.33 -44.33
C SER A 24 54.16 -33.99 -43.65
N GLN A 25 54.72 -33.03 -44.39
CA GLN A 25 55.05 -31.70 -43.86
C GLN A 25 53.81 -30.89 -43.51
N LEU A 26 52.73 -30.96 -44.30
CA LEU A 26 51.45 -30.34 -43.99
C LEU A 26 50.78 -30.98 -42.76
N ARG A 27 50.81 -32.32 -42.67
CA ARG A 27 50.28 -33.04 -41.50
C ARG A 27 51.07 -32.69 -40.23
N THR A 28 52.38 -32.52 -40.32
CA THR A 28 53.24 -32.13 -39.17
C THR A 28 53.06 -30.66 -38.79
N LYS A 29 52.80 -29.75 -39.76
CA LYS A 29 52.48 -28.33 -39.47
C LYS A 29 51.10 -28.15 -38.85
N ILE A 30 50.09 -28.92 -39.28
CA ILE A 30 48.74 -28.86 -38.72
C ILE A 30 48.71 -29.49 -37.31
N MET A 31 49.42 -30.60 -37.10
CA MET A 31 49.47 -31.29 -35.81
C MET A 31 50.32 -30.57 -34.74
N ASN A 32 51.26 -29.71 -35.15
CA ASN A 32 52.06 -28.85 -34.25
C ASN A 32 51.56 -27.39 -34.17
N GLY A 33 50.42 -27.07 -34.79
CA GLY A 33 49.86 -25.71 -34.87
C GLY A 33 48.81 -25.38 -33.81
N THR A 34 48.37 -26.34 -33.00
CA THR A 34 47.42 -26.12 -31.90
C THR A 34 48.03 -26.59 -30.59
N ILE A 35 48.00 -25.72 -29.57
CA ILE A 35 48.65 -25.84 -28.26
C ILE A 35 50.09 -25.29 -28.23
N ARG A 36 50.20 -23.95 -28.22
CA ARG A 36 51.27 -23.26 -27.50
C ARG A 36 50.65 -22.21 -26.59
N SER A 37 50.60 -22.53 -25.31
CA SER A 37 50.07 -21.68 -24.25
C SER A 37 50.83 -20.35 -24.18
N LYS A 38 50.11 -19.23 -24.29
CA LYS A 38 50.54 -17.96 -23.67
C LYS A 38 49.86 -17.85 -22.31
N ARG A 39 50.59 -18.22 -21.27
CA ARG A 39 50.28 -17.92 -19.85
C ARG A 39 51.18 -16.74 -19.43
N CYS A 40 50.62 -15.83 -18.61
CA CYS A 40 51.13 -14.51 -18.17
C CYS A 40 50.98 -13.41 -19.23
N GLN A 41 50.12 -12.39 -19.11
CA GLN A 41 49.89 -11.49 -17.97
C GLN A 41 48.40 -11.05 -17.80
N THR A 42 47.42 -11.86 -18.18
CA THR A 42 45.99 -11.46 -18.06
C THR A 42 45.39 -11.69 -16.67
N LYS A 43 46.08 -12.40 -15.76
CA LYS A 43 45.55 -12.67 -14.41
C LYS A 43 45.60 -11.45 -13.50
N GLN A 44 46.59 -10.56 -13.61
CA GLN A 44 46.66 -9.36 -12.77
C GLN A 44 45.58 -8.35 -13.14
N TYR A 45 45.30 -8.15 -14.42
CA TYR A 45 44.19 -7.30 -14.87
C TYR A 45 42.81 -7.89 -14.56
N LEU A 46 42.66 -9.22 -14.57
CA LEU A 46 41.43 -9.87 -14.11
C LEU A 46 41.23 -9.71 -12.60
N TYR A 47 42.30 -9.84 -11.80
CA TYR A 47 42.23 -9.58 -10.35
C TYR A 47 41.97 -8.12 -10.04
N VAL A 48 42.55 -7.17 -10.78
CA VAL A 48 42.28 -5.73 -10.63
C VAL A 48 40.86 -5.39 -11.10
N ALA A 49 40.36 -5.98 -12.19
CA ALA A 49 38.98 -5.79 -12.62
C ALA A 49 37.98 -6.41 -11.64
N VAL A 50 38.26 -7.58 -11.06
CA VAL A 50 37.43 -8.19 -10.01
C VAL A 50 37.50 -7.40 -8.70
N MET A 51 38.67 -6.86 -8.32
CA MET A 51 38.80 -5.97 -7.15
C MET A 51 38.15 -4.61 -7.38
N VAL A 52 38.23 -4.05 -8.60
CA VAL A 52 37.57 -2.79 -8.95
C VAL A 52 36.07 -3.01 -9.04
N CYS A 53 35.58 -4.13 -9.59
CA CYS A 53 34.16 -4.48 -9.56
C CYS A 53 33.68 -4.77 -8.13
N MET A 54 34.42 -5.53 -7.31
CA MET A 54 34.09 -5.70 -5.88
C MET A 54 34.14 -4.38 -5.12
N ALA A 55 35.12 -3.51 -5.37
CA ALA A 55 35.19 -2.19 -4.76
C ALA A 55 34.05 -1.29 -5.25
N PHE A 56 33.63 -1.36 -6.52
CA PHE A 56 32.43 -0.69 -7.00
C PHE A 56 31.15 -1.30 -6.42
N PHE A 57 31.09 -2.60 -6.13
CA PHE A 57 29.95 -3.25 -5.46
C PHE A 57 29.92 -2.99 -3.93
N ILE A 58 31.07 -2.70 -3.31
CA ILE A 58 31.19 -2.41 -1.88
C ILE A 58 31.12 -0.89 -1.60
N LEU A 59 31.48 -0.03 -2.57
CA LEU A 59 31.42 1.44 -2.47
C LEU A 59 30.22 2.06 -3.20
N SER A 60 29.41 1.28 -3.94
CA SER A 60 28.16 1.75 -4.54
C SER A 60 26.97 1.98 -3.59
N PRO A 61 26.93 1.59 -2.30
CA PRO A 61 25.72 1.87 -1.51
C PRO A 61 25.61 3.35 -1.09
N PHE A 62 26.49 4.25 -1.53
CA PHE A 62 26.39 5.67 -1.17
C PHE A 62 25.51 6.53 -2.09
N TYR A 63 24.81 5.97 -3.09
CA TYR A 63 23.90 6.75 -3.95
C TYR A 63 22.58 6.05 -4.36
N SER A 64 22.16 4.97 -3.70
CA SER A 64 20.77 4.47 -3.83
C SER A 64 20.38 3.67 -2.60
N THR A 65 19.42 4.18 -1.82
CA THR A 65 18.84 3.60 -0.60
C THR A 65 17.91 2.42 -0.89
N THR A 66 18.42 1.40 -1.58
CA THR A 66 17.70 0.14 -1.84
C THR A 66 18.66 -1.05 -1.71
N MET A 67 19.13 -1.30 -0.48
CA MET A 67 19.74 -2.58 -0.08
C MET A 67 18.82 -3.43 0.81
N ALA A 68 17.50 -3.24 0.72
CA ALA A 68 16.50 -4.16 1.28
C ALA A 68 16.32 -5.46 0.46
N GLY A 69 17.13 -5.67 -0.58
CA GLY A 69 16.89 -6.66 -1.63
C GLY A 69 17.53 -8.04 -1.50
N LEU A 70 18.12 -8.44 -0.37
CA LEU A 70 18.75 -9.78 -0.26
C LEU A 70 18.29 -10.52 1.01
N ALA A 71 17.01 -10.90 0.96
CA ALA A 71 16.23 -11.82 1.79
C ALA A 71 15.03 -11.09 2.40
N ALA A 72 14.11 -10.61 1.57
CA ALA A 72 12.75 -10.38 2.04
C ALA A 72 12.29 -11.68 2.68
N LYS A 73 12.09 -11.66 3.99
CA LYS A 73 11.46 -12.77 4.70
C LYS A 73 10.05 -12.83 4.12
N VAL A 74 9.79 -13.81 3.25
CA VAL A 74 8.48 -14.00 2.64
C VAL A 74 7.57 -14.51 3.77
N LEU A 75 7.08 -13.58 4.57
CA LEU A 75 6.09 -13.84 5.59
C LEU A 75 4.77 -14.09 4.85
N PRO A 76 4.04 -15.17 5.15
CA PRO A 76 2.67 -15.33 4.68
C PRO A 76 1.85 -14.10 5.08
N ILE A 77 1.00 -13.60 4.18
CA ILE A 77 0.04 -12.57 4.59
C ILE A 77 -1.05 -13.18 5.47
N SER A 78 -1.53 -12.36 6.39
CA SER A 78 -2.77 -12.56 7.12
C SER A 78 -3.47 -11.22 7.18
N ILE A 79 -4.79 -11.20 6.96
CA ILE A 79 -5.60 -10.01 7.20
C ILE A 79 -6.09 -10.09 8.64
N THR A 80 -5.68 -9.11 9.45
CA THR A 80 -6.15 -8.95 10.83
C THR A 80 -7.32 -7.96 10.84
N PRO A 81 -8.48 -8.34 11.39
CA PRO A 81 -9.59 -7.42 11.62
C PRO A 81 -9.13 -6.21 12.42
N SER A 82 -9.33 -5.00 11.89
CA SER A 82 -9.04 -3.75 12.63
C SER A 82 -9.95 -3.59 13.85
N ILE A 83 -11.13 -4.22 13.80
CA ILE A 83 -12.12 -4.23 14.88
C ILE A 83 -12.31 -5.68 15.32
N SER A 84 -11.79 -6.03 16.50
CA SER A 84 -11.97 -7.35 17.12
C SER A 84 -12.35 -7.16 18.59
N ASP A 85 -13.46 -7.77 19.03
CA ASP A 85 -13.97 -7.68 20.41
C ASP A 85 -14.14 -6.24 20.97
N GLY A 86 -14.34 -5.25 20.10
CA GLY A 86 -14.49 -3.84 20.49
C GLY A 86 -13.18 -3.13 20.87
N GLU A 87 -12.03 -3.78 20.67
CA GLU A 87 -10.71 -3.18 20.76
C GLU A 87 -10.16 -2.90 19.34
N ASP A 88 -9.58 -1.71 19.19
CA ASP A 88 -8.87 -1.30 17.98
C ASP A 88 -7.53 -2.05 17.94
N THR A 89 -7.34 -2.93 16.95
CA THR A 89 -6.05 -3.61 16.82
C THR A 89 -5.03 -2.63 16.27
N SER A 90 -3.88 -2.51 16.93
CA SER A 90 -2.91 -1.46 16.59
C SER A 90 -2.47 -1.52 15.14
N ASP A 91 -2.91 -0.55 14.34
CA ASP A 91 -2.50 -0.42 12.95
C ASP A 91 -1.00 -0.08 12.84
N LEU A 92 -0.45 -0.15 11.62
CA LEU A 92 0.95 0.17 11.35
C LEU A 92 1.35 1.55 11.89
N THR A 93 0.45 2.53 11.81
CA THR A 93 0.73 3.91 12.22
C THR A 93 0.85 4.03 13.73
N GLU A 94 0.00 3.36 14.50
CA GLU A 94 0.06 3.32 15.96
C GLU A 94 1.32 2.60 16.44
N GLN A 95 1.69 1.48 15.81
CA GLN A 95 2.91 0.75 16.15
C GLN A 95 4.18 1.58 15.89
N LEU A 96 4.23 2.30 14.75
CA LEU A 96 5.32 3.22 14.45
C LEU A 96 5.33 4.43 15.41
N PHE A 97 4.16 4.95 15.78
CA PHE A 97 4.03 6.02 16.76
C PHE A 97 4.65 5.60 18.10
N LYS A 98 4.22 4.44 18.63
CA LYS A 98 4.76 3.87 19.89
C LYS A 98 6.26 3.59 19.81
N LEU A 99 6.74 3.08 18.67
CA LEU A 99 8.17 2.82 18.46
C LEU A 99 8.98 4.11 18.57
N VAL A 100 8.53 5.19 17.94
CA VAL A 100 9.25 6.47 17.95
C VAL A 100 9.18 7.14 19.32
N GLU A 101 8.04 7.08 20.02
CA GLU A 101 7.92 7.59 21.39
C GLU A 101 8.80 6.83 22.38
N ALA A 102 8.92 5.50 22.25
CA ALA A 102 9.79 4.68 23.08
C ALA A 102 11.27 5.06 22.95
N GLU A 103 11.65 5.67 21.83
CA GLU A 103 12.99 6.19 21.55
C GLU A 103 13.20 7.63 22.08
N GLY A 104 12.21 8.21 22.75
CA GLY A 104 12.30 9.50 23.42
C GLY A 104 11.99 10.71 22.51
N TYR A 105 11.44 10.48 21.31
CA TYR A 105 11.01 11.55 20.42
C TYR A 105 9.51 11.80 20.52
N ALA A 106 9.12 13.07 20.66
CA ALA A 106 7.71 13.45 20.59
C ALA A 106 7.23 13.38 19.14
N VAL A 107 6.14 12.64 18.91
CA VAL A 107 5.55 12.43 17.58
C VAL A 107 4.37 13.38 17.39
N SER A 108 4.41 14.16 16.32
CA SER A 108 3.28 15.01 15.91
C SER A 108 2.25 14.21 15.11
N SER A 109 2.70 13.37 14.18
CA SER A 109 1.82 12.53 13.36
C SER A 109 2.58 11.40 12.71
N VAL A 110 1.90 10.27 12.49
CA VAL A 110 2.31 9.22 11.56
C VAL A 110 1.21 9.06 10.53
N GLY A 111 1.56 9.01 9.25
CA GLY A 111 0.61 8.87 8.15
C GLY A 111 1.16 7.99 7.04
N VAL A 112 0.25 7.36 6.29
CA VAL A 112 0.58 6.55 5.12
C VAL A 112 -0.14 7.11 3.92
N LEU A 113 0.60 7.43 2.86
CA LEU A 113 0.04 7.67 1.54
C LEU A 113 0.07 6.35 0.76
N PRO A 114 -1.04 5.93 0.12
CA PRO A 114 -1.12 4.62 -0.52
C PRO A 114 -0.44 4.55 -1.90
N SER A 115 -0.24 5.68 -2.59
CA SER A 115 0.33 5.69 -3.95
C SER A 115 1.11 6.98 -4.23
N PRO A 116 2.46 6.96 -4.24
CA PRO A 116 3.34 5.84 -3.85
C PRO A 116 3.17 5.49 -2.36
N TYR A 117 3.46 4.24 -1.97
CA TYR A 117 3.36 3.80 -0.58
C TYR A 117 4.43 4.49 0.28
N LEU A 118 4.05 5.61 0.90
CA LEU A 118 4.94 6.53 1.60
C LEU A 118 4.48 6.67 3.05
N ILE A 119 5.39 6.33 3.96
CA ILE A 119 5.21 6.46 5.41
C ILE A 119 5.84 7.79 5.84
N GLU A 120 5.03 8.71 6.34
CA GLU A 120 5.48 10.00 6.85
C GLU A 120 5.38 10.04 8.37
N ILE A 121 6.48 10.41 9.02
CA ILE A 121 6.58 10.55 10.47
C ILE A 121 7.01 11.98 10.76
N ALA A 122 6.12 12.77 11.33
CA ALA A 122 6.38 14.15 11.73
C ALA A 122 6.73 14.20 13.22
N LEU A 123 7.86 14.83 13.56
CA LEU A 123 8.38 14.93 14.92
C LEU A 123 8.28 16.34 15.48
N GLU A 124 7.93 16.45 16.77
CA GLU A 124 8.09 17.68 17.55
C GLU A 124 9.54 17.76 18.07
N LEU A 125 10.39 18.49 17.36
CA LEU A 125 11.81 18.60 17.67
C LEU A 125 12.11 19.81 18.55
N ASN A 126 12.26 19.59 19.86
CA ASN A 126 12.61 20.64 20.82
C ASN A 126 14.13 20.81 20.98
N ASP A 127 14.84 19.71 21.24
CA ASP A 127 16.27 19.74 21.61
C ASP A 127 17.20 19.03 20.62
N SER A 128 16.65 18.34 19.61
CA SER A 128 17.41 17.56 18.62
C SER A 128 17.19 18.09 17.21
N THR A 129 18.22 18.02 16.35
CA THR A 129 18.06 18.35 14.93
C THR A 129 17.37 17.22 14.16
N LEU A 130 16.62 17.56 13.11
CA LEU A 130 15.99 16.55 12.24
C LEU A 130 17.01 15.51 11.74
N LYS A 131 18.20 15.96 11.32
CA LYS A 131 19.28 15.08 10.86
C LYS A 131 19.71 14.07 11.92
N GLN A 132 19.73 14.45 13.19
CA GLN A 132 20.07 13.54 14.28
C GLN A 132 18.94 12.54 14.49
N ALA A 133 17.69 13.01 14.60
CA ALA A 133 16.52 12.16 14.77
C ALA A 133 16.40 11.13 13.64
N THR A 134 16.56 11.56 12.38
CA THR A 134 16.57 10.66 11.22
C THR A 134 17.65 9.59 11.35
N LYS A 135 18.88 9.96 11.73
CA LYS A 135 19.98 8.99 11.86
C LYS A 135 19.73 7.94 12.94
N GLU A 136 19.05 8.31 14.02
CA GLU A 136 18.77 7.42 15.16
C GLU A 136 17.54 6.54 14.92
N LEU A 137 16.49 7.10 14.32
CA LEU A 137 15.20 6.44 14.12
C LEU A 137 15.12 5.61 12.84
N GLU A 138 15.70 6.09 11.73
CA GLU A 138 15.55 5.44 10.42
C GLU A 138 15.96 3.96 10.45
N PRO A 139 17.12 3.55 11.01
CA PRO A 139 17.46 2.13 11.07
C PRO A 139 16.47 1.27 11.86
N LYS A 140 15.83 1.83 12.89
CA LYS A 140 14.86 1.13 13.75
C LYS A 140 13.53 0.96 13.05
N ILE A 141 13.06 2.03 12.40
CA ILE A 141 11.84 2.01 11.57
C ILE A 141 12.01 1.01 10.43
N LEU A 142 13.13 1.07 9.69
CA LEU A 142 13.40 0.14 8.60
C LEU A 142 13.50 -1.31 9.09
N GLY A 143 14.11 -1.53 10.26
CA GLY A 143 14.16 -2.84 10.91
C GLY A 143 12.76 -3.38 11.23
N PHE A 144 11.95 -2.58 11.91
CA PHE A 144 10.56 -2.93 12.24
C PHE A 144 9.72 -3.23 10.99
N LEU A 145 9.80 -2.38 9.96
CA LEU A 145 9.08 -2.58 8.70
C LEU A 145 9.50 -3.90 8.02
N SER A 146 10.80 -4.17 7.96
CA SER A 146 11.33 -5.41 7.37
C SER A 146 10.92 -6.65 8.16
N GLU A 147 10.92 -6.58 9.49
CA GLU A 147 10.47 -7.68 10.37
C GLU A 147 8.99 -8.02 10.19
N ASN A 148 8.18 -7.05 9.76
CA ASN A 148 6.76 -7.19 9.45
C ASN A 148 6.49 -7.40 7.95
N GLY A 149 7.52 -7.67 7.15
CA GLY A 149 7.38 -8.06 5.75
C GLY A 149 7.17 -6.91 4.77
N TYR A 150 7.27 -5.65 5.22
CA TYR A 150 7.29 -4.49 4.33
C TYR A 150 8.65 -4.38 3.66
N ASP A 151 8.66 -4.20 2.34
CA ASP A 151 9.87 -4.10 1.51
C ASP A 151 9.71 -3.19 0.27
N SER A 152 8.51 -2.63 0.06
CA SER A 152 8.18 -1.72 -1.03
C SER A 152 7.53 -0.45 -0.51
N TYR A 153 8.34 0.45 0.05
CA TYR A 153 7.86 1.68 0.66
C TYR A 153 8.91 2.81 0.59
N GLU A 154 8.46 4.05 0.77
CA GLU A 154 9.30 5.20 1.09
C GLU A 154 9.06 5.62 2.55
N VAL A 155 10.10 6.01 3.29
CA VAL A 155 9.96 6.60 4.64
C VAL A 155 10.45 8.04 4.60
N LYS A 156 9.65 8.98 5.13
CA LYS A 156 10.05 10.37 5.36
C LYS A 156 9.87 10.74 6.81
N ILE A 157 10.99 11.10 7.44
CA ILE A 157 10.99 11.70 8.77
C ILE A 157 11.08 13.21 8.58
N LEU A 158 10.09 13.93 9.09
CA LEU A 158 9.93 15.37 8.91
C LEU A 158 9.88 16.05 10.28
N GLN A 159 10.29 17.31 10.31
CA GLN A 159 9.99 18.17 11.45
C GLN A 159 8.57 18.69 11.28
N ALA A 160 7.74 18.55 12.31
CA ALA A 160 6.43 19.16 12.33
C ALA A 160 6.61 20.67 12.14
N LEU A 161 5.96 21.22 11.11
CA LEU A 161 5.77 22.65 11.05
C LEU A 161 4.85 23.02 12.22
N ASP A 162 5.11 24.15 12.88
CA ASP A 162 4.16 24.76 13.81
C ASP A 162 2.90 25.17 13.02
N ALA A 163 2.10 24.17 12.61
CA ALA A 163 0.73 24.39 12.25
C ALA A 163 0.05 24.83 13.55
N PRO A 164 -0.82 25.86 13.53
CA PRO A 164 -1.68 26.10 14.67
C PRO A 164 -2.36 24.77 14.99
N ARG A 165 -2.03 24.19 16.16
CA ARG A 165 -2.66 22.97 16.65
C ARG A 165 -4.16 23.15 16.39
N PRO A 166 -4.85 22.15 15.80
CA PRO A 166 -6.29 22.25 15.64
C PRO A 166 -6.81 22.72 16.98
N GLN A 167 -7.42 23.92 16.94
CA GLN A 167 -7.90 24.58 18.12
C GLN A 167 -8.71 23.51 18.87
N LYS A 168 -8.48 23.36 20.18
CA LYS A 168 -9.36 22.59 21.09
C LYS A 168 -10.77 22.66 20.51
N SER A 169 -11.41 21.49 20.33
CA SER A 169 -12.68 21.30 19.62
C SER A 169 -13.48 22.58 19.59
N ASN A 170 -13.87 23.02 18.39
CA ASN A 170 -14.64 24.24 18.26
C ASN A 170 -15.86 24.11 19.18
N ASP A 171 -15.87 24.82 20.32
CA ASP A 171 -16.91 24.65 21.36
C ASP A 171 -18.32 24.74 20.74
N LEU A 172 -18.45 25.51 19.65
CA LEU A 172 -19.67 25.63 18.87
C LEU A 172 -20.07 24.34 18.12
N TYR A 173 -19.11 23.61 17.54
CA TYR A 173 -19.39 22.33 16.88
C TYR A 173 -19.89 21.31 17.88
N ASP A 174 -19.23 21.18 19.03
CA ASP A 174 -19.65 20.25 20.08
C ASP A 174 -21.05 20.59 20.59
N GLN A 175 -21.33 21.88 20.85
CA GLN A 175 -22.68 22.33 21.23
C GLN A 175 -23.73 21.99 20.17
N VAL A 176 -23.44 22.23 18.89
CA VAL A 176 -24.36 21.88 17.80
C VAL A 176 -24.59 20.37 17.72
N ARG A 177 -23.53 19.58 17.85
CA ARG A 177 -23.59 18.12 17.81
C ARG A 177 -24.46 17.57 18.93
N GLU A 178 -24.30 18.08 20.15
CA GLU A 178 -25.14 17.70 21.29
C GLU A 178 -26.61 18.11 21.09
N ILE A 179 -26.89 19.33 20.61
CA ILE A 179 -28.27 19.76 20.29
C ILE A 179 -28.92 18.81 19.28
N VAL A 180 -28.22 18.52 18.17
CA VAL A 180 -28.74 17.63 17.13
C VAL A 180 -29.00 16.24 17.72
N LYS A 181 -28.07 15.70 18.51
CA LYS A 181 -28.22 14.41 19.17
C LYS A 181 -29.42 14.37 20.11
N GLU A 182 -29.58 15.38 20.97
CA GLU A 182 -30.68 15.48 21.92
C GLU A 182 -32.04 15.58 21.22
N VAL A 183 -32.15 16.41 20.17
CA VAL A 183 -33.40 16.54 19.42
C VAL A 183 -33.75 15.25 18.71
N PHE A 184 -32.82 14.61 17.98
CA PHE A 184 -33.11 13.32 17.33
C PHE A 184 -33.54 12.26 18.35
N THR A 185 -32.87 12.20 19.50
CA THR A 185 -33.21 11.28 20.59
C THR A 185 -34.62 11.54 21.14
N ALA A 186 -35.02 12.82 21.29
CA ALA A 186 -36.36 13.19 21.77
C ALA A 186 -37.48 12.76 20.81
N TYR A 187 -37.18 12.65 19.52
CA TYR A 187 -38.11 12.16 18.50
C TYR A 187 -38.10 10.63 18.33
N GLY A 188 -37.30 9.91 19.14
CA GLY A 188 -37.23 8.45 19.13
C GLY A 188 -36.16 7.87 18.20
N TYR A 189 -35.28 8.70 17.64
CA TYR A 189 -34.20 8.29 16.72
C TYR A 189 -32.85 8.19 17.45
N ALA A 190 -32.84 7.55 18.62
CA ALA A 190 -31.64 7.46 19.45
C ALA A 190 -30.51 6.67 18.76
N GLU A 191 -30.86 5.61 18.03
CA GLU A 191 -29.88 4.80 17.28
C GLU A 191 -29.26 5.60 16.14
N GLU A 192 -30.05 6.37 15.40
CA GLU A 192 -29.53 7.25 14.34
C GLU A 192 -28.71 8.41 14.90
N ALA A 193 -29.08 8.91 16.08
CA ALA A 193 -28.38 9.99 16.77
C ALA A 193 -26.98 9.58 17.30
N ASP A 194 -26.70 8.28 17.39
CA ASP A 194 -25.35 7.78 17.67
C ASP A 194 -24.44 7.84 16.42
N HIS A 195 -25.00 8.12 15.24
CA HIS A 195 -24.23 8.49 14.06
C HIS A 195 -23.93 10.00 14.04
N GLU A 196 -22.84 10.40 13.38
CA GLU A 196 -22.53 11.82 13.18
C GLU A 196 -23.48 12.42 12.12
N LEU A 197 -24.56 13.05 12.59
CA LEU A 197 -25.57 13.70 11.74
C LEU A 197 -25.38 15.22 11.65
N ALA A 198 -24.47 15.79 12.44
CA ALA A 198 -24.21 17.22 12.47
C ALA A 198 -22.88 17.56 11.77
N GLY A 199 -22.85 18.72 11.13
CA GLY A 199 -21.64 19.32 10.58
C GLY A 199 -21.65 20.83 10.79
N LEU A 200 -20.46 21.43 10.83
CA LEU A 200 -20.32 22.88 10.95
C LEU A 200 -19.39 23.43 9.87
N LYS A 201 -19.94 24.29 9.02
CA LYS A 201 -19.18 25.06 8.04
C LYS A 201 -18.89 26.43 8.60
N THR A 202 -17.65 26.65 9.01
CA THR A 202 -17.18 27.95 9.52
C THR A 202 -16.69 28.84 8.37
N SER A 203 -17.15 30.08 8.34
CA SER A 203 -16.64 31.12 7.44
C SER A 203 -16.36 32.39 8.23
N TRP A 204 -15.50 33.26 7.69
CA TRP A 204 -15.17 34.56 8.29
C TRP A 204 -16.40 35.45 8.56
N ILE A 205 -17.50 35.21 7.85
CA ILE A 205 -18.71 36.03 7.89
C ILE A 205 -19.84 35.36 8.70
N SER A 206 -19.90 34.03 8.73
CA SER A 206 -20.95 33.29 9.44
C SER A 206 -20.67 31.80 9.52
N ASN A 207 -21.21 31.14 10.55
CA ASN A 207 -21.24 29.68 10.63
C ASN A 207 -22.58 29.14 10.11
N THR A 208 -22.51 28.03 9.37
CA THR A 208 -23.68 27.29 8.88
C THR A 208 -23.63 25.88 9.43
N VAL A 209 -24.70 25.47 10.10
CA VAL A 209 -24.88 24.08 10.52
C VAL A 209 -25.37 23.28 9.33
N THR A 210 -24.80 22.09 9.14
CA THR A 210 -25.31 21.10 8.18
C THR A 210 -25.89 19.93 8.97
N ILE A 211 -27.09 19.50 8.60
CA ILE A 211 -27.76 18.33 9.18
C ILE A 211 -27.90 17.30 8.07
N ASP A 212 -27.36 16.12 8.32
CA ASP A 212 -27.60 14.95 7.51
C ASP A 212 -28.86 14.25 8.02
N MET A 213 -29.94 14.30 7.24
CA MET A 213 -31.24 13.72 7.58
C MET A 213 -31.40 12.34 6.91
N PRO A 214 -31.54 11.25 7.69
CA PRO A 214 -31.94 9.95 7.15
C PRO A 214 -33.23 10.03 6.33
N ASP A 215 -33.30 9.30 5.22
CA ASP A 215 -34.41 9.32 4.26
C ASP A 215 -35.72 8.71 4.79
N HIS A 216 -35.67 7.89 5.83
CA HIS A 216 -36.86 7.30 6.46
C HIS A 216 -37.55 8.21 7.48
N ILE A 217 -36.94 9.32 7.89
CA ILE A 217 -37.50 10.23 8.90
C ILE A 217 -38.52 11.18 8.25
N LEU A 218 -39.79 11.03 8.63
CA LEU A 218 -40.90 11.78 8.04
C LEU A 218 -41.10 13.15 8.73
N GLU A 219 -40.81 13.22 10.03
CA GLU A 219 -40.91 14.36 10.93
C GLU A 219 -39.72 15.32 10.80
N SER A 220 -39.03 15.29 9.66
CA SER A 220 -37.82 16.07 9.41
C SER A 220 -38.05 17.57 9.60
N THR A 221 -39.23 18.10 9.25
CA THR A 221 -39.53 19.53 9.37
C THR A 221 -39.61 19.98 10.83
N GLU A 222 -40.25 19.18 11.68
CA GLU A 222 -40.37 19.42 13.11
C GLU A 222 -39.02 19.34 13.80
N ILE A 223 -38.22 18.32 13.49
CA ILE A 223 -36.86 18.15 14.00
C ILE A 223 -35.97 19.35 13.64
N ILE A 224 -36.01 19.82 12.39
CA ILE A 224 -35.24 21.00 11.96
C ILE A 224 -35.67 22.24 12.74
N ALA A 225 -36.98 22.44 12.91
CA ALA A 225 -37.50 23.59 13.64
C ALA A 225 -37.04 23.58 15.11
N ASP A 226 -37.03 22.42 15.75
CA ASP A 226 -36.57 22.28 17.14
C ASP A 226 -35.06 22.49 17.27
N ILE A 227 -34.26 21.97 16.34
CA ILE A 227 -32.81 22.25 16.29
C ILE A 227 -32.57 23.76 16.12
N GLU A 228 -33.27 24.42 15.20
CA GLU A 228 -33.15 25.87 15.04
C GLU A 228 -33.55 26.64 16.31
N ASN A 229 -34.58 26.17 17.02
CA ASN A 229 -35.06 26.80 18.25
C ASN A 229 -34.04 26.65 19.37
N GLU A 230 -33.44 25.47 19.55
CA GLU A 230 -32.40 25.23 20.56
C GLU A 230 -31.12 26.03 20.25
N ILE A 231 -30.67 26.06 18.99
CA ILE A 231 -29.56 26.92 18.55
C ILE A 231 -29.80 28.40 18.90
N LYS A 232 -31.03 28.90 18.67
CA LYS A 232 -31.42 30.28 19.01
C LYS A 232 -31.48 30.50 20.52
N LYS A 233 -32.03 29.55 21.28
CA LYS A 233 -32.17 29.59 22.74
C LYS A 233 -30.82 29.62 23.45
N GLU A 234 -29.88 28.82 22.97
CA GLU A 234 -28.49 28.81 23.44
C GLU A 234 -27.64 29.98 22.91
N LYS A 235 -28.21 30.80 22.02
CA LYS A 235 -27.55 31.97 21.41
C LYS A 235 -26.27 31.61 20.67
N LEU A 236 -26.27 30.44 20.04
CA LEU A 236 -25.14 29.96 19.26
C LEU A 236 -24.91 30.87 18.04
N LYS A 237 -23.65 31.08 17.67
CA LYS A 237 -23.27 31.94 16.54
C LYS A 237 -23.45 31.21 15.21
N VAL A 238 -24.68 30.77 14.93
CA VAL A 238 -25.09 30.08 13.71
C VAL A 238 -26.05 30.99 12.94
N LYS A 239 -25.78 31.18 11.65
CA LYS A 239 -26.62 32.02 10.78
C LYS A 239 -27.67 31.23 10.02
N ASP A 240 -27.35 29.98 9.68
CA ASP A 240 -28.11 29.18 8.75
C ASP A 240 -28.01 27.69 9.11
N VAL A 241 -29.07 26.94 8.83
CA VAL A 241 -29.15 25.49 8.98
C VAL A 241 -29.48 24.91 7.61
N LYS A 242 -28.60 24.05 7.10
CA LYS A 242 -28.76 23.38 5.80
C LYS A 242 -28.97 21.89 6.02
N VAL A 243 -29.92 21.34 5.29
CA VAL A 243 -30.30 19.94 5.45
C VAL A 243 -30.01 19.18 4.17
N THR A 244 -29.37 18.03 4.32
CA THR A 244 -29.06 17.08 3.26
C THR A 244 -29.70 15.75 3.60
N THR A 245 -30.60 15.27 2.75
CA THR A 245 -31.19 13.93 2.92
C THR A 245 -30.27 12.87 2.33
N PHE A 246 -30.14 11.73 3.00
CA PHE A 246 -29.34 10.61 2.53
C PHE A 246 -30.00 9.27 2.85
N ASN A 247 -29.62 8.22 2.10
CA ASN A 247 -30.08 6.87 2.38
C ASN A 247 -29.26 6.24 3.51
N LEU A 248 -29.91 6.00 4.66
CA LEU A 248 -29.20 5.52 5.86
C LEU A 248 -28.66 4.11 5.70
N GLU A 249 -29.48 3.19 5.16
CA GLU A 249 -29.10 1.80 4.92
C GLU A 249 -27.86 1.70 4.03
N HIS A 250 -27.83 2.46 2.94
CA HIS A 250 -26.70 2.54 2.02
C HIS A 250 -25.44 3.09 2.69
N ARG A 251 -25.56 4.15 3.51
CA ARG A 251 -24.41 4.73 4.25
C ARG A 251 -23.85 3.72 5.26
N GLN A 252 -24.73 3.03 5.98
CA GLN A 252 -24.30 2.00 6.93
C GLN A 252 -23.62 0.84 6.22
N GLN A 253 -24.13 0.41 5.07
CA GLN A 253 -23.46 -0.60 4.24
C GLN A 253 -22.08 -0.10 3.77
N ASP A 254 -22.00 1.11 3.24
CA ASP A 254 -20.74 1.69 2.78
C ASP A 254 -19.70 1.77 3.90
N ASN A 255 -20.09 2.22 5.09
CA ASN A 255 -19.21 2.28 6.26
C ASN A 255 -18.68 0.90 6.68
N ARG A 256 -19.55 -0.14 6.72
CA ARG A 256 -19.11 -1.51 7.06
C ARG A 256 -18.09 -2.04 6.05
N TRP A 257 -18.30 -1.79 4.77
CA TRP A 257 -17.38 -2.19 3.70
C TRP A 257 -16.08 -1.38 3.68
N ALA A 258 -16.09 -0.12 4.14
CA ALA A 258 -14.89 0.68 4.28
C ALA A 258 -13.85 0.00 5.20
N TYR A 259 -14.29 -0.56 6.33
CA TYR A 259 -13.42 -1.29 7.26
C TYR A 259 -12.80 -2.54 6.62
N ILE A 260 -13.64 -3.38 6.01
CA ILE A 260 -13.21 -4.60 5.31
C ILE A 260 -12.16 -4.27 4.23
N VAL A 261 -12.39 -3.20 3.47
CA VAL A 261 -11.48 -2.75 2.41
C VAL A 261 -10.17 -2.22 2.97
N SER A 262 -10.21 -1.52 4.11
CA SER A 262 -9.01 -1.05 4.81
C SER A 262 -8.14 -2.21 5.28
N ASP A 263 -8.74 -3.22 5.91
CA ASP A 263 -8.02 -4.39 6.40
C ASP A 263 -7.31 -5.15 5.26
N ILE A 264 -8.02 -5.33 4.12
CA ILE A 264 -7.43 -5.92 2.91
C ILE A 264 -6.28 -5.06 2.39
N HIS A 265 -6.45 -3.73 2.34
CA HIS A 265 -5.39 -2.82 1.91
C HIS A 265 -4.15 -2.95 2.78
N ASP A 266 -4.29 -2.89 4.09
CA ASP A 266 -3.15 -2.87 5.03
C ASP A 266 -2.38 -4.18 5.05
N ALA A 267 -3.07 -5.30 4.81
CA ALA A 267 -2.44 -6.60 4.63
C ALA A 267 -1.55 -6.67 3.38
N LEU A 268 -1.91 -5.98 2.28
CA LEU A 268 -1.21 -6.06 0.99
C LEU A 268 -0.22 -4.92 0.75
N ALA A 269 -0.52 -3.72 1.25
CA ALA A 269 0.21 -2.51 0.94
C ALA A 269 1.64 -2.53 1.51
N GLY A 270 2.56 -1.89 0.79
CA GLY A 270 3.97 -1.80 1.17
C GLY A 270 4.79 -3.08 0.99
N LYS A 271 4.20 -4.14 0.42
CA LYS A 271 4.82 -5.45 0.21
C LYS A 271 4.98 -5.73 -1.29
N SER A 272 6.22 -5.74 -1.75
CA SER A 272 6.65 -5.86 -3.16
C SER A 272 6.09 -7.10 -3.84
N ARG A 273 5.93 -8.20 -3.08
CA ARG A 273 5.38 -9.48 -3.57
C ARG A 273 3.99 -9.34 -4.17
N TYR A 274 3.15 -8.48 -3.61
CA TYR A 274 1.76 -8.33 -4.04
C TYR A 274 1.57 -7.20 -5.05
N GLN A 275 2.58 -6.36 -5.29
CA GLN A 275 2.57 -5.28 -6.30
C GLN A 275 1.28 -4.45 -6.33
N LEU A 276 0.71 -4.16 -5.15
CA LEU A 276 -0.54 -3.41 -5.01
C LEU A 276 -0.36 -1.98 -5.56
N GLU A 277 -1.21 -1.61 -6.50
CA GLU A 277 -1.29 -0.23 -7.03
C GLU A 277 -2.38 0.60 -6.33
N GLY A 278 -3.42 -0.08 -5.83
CA GLY A 278 -4.47 0.53 -5.05
C GLY A 278 -5.66 -0.38 -4.84
N ILE A 279 -6.53 -0.01 -3.92
CA ILE A 279 -7.84 -0.63 -3.72
C ILE A 279 -8.91 0.43 -3.90
N SER A 280 -10.05 0.05 -4.46
CA SER A 280 -11.23 0.92 -4.48
C SER A 280 -12.47 0.08 -4.25
N TYR A 281 -13.51 0.70 -3.71
CA TYR A 281 -14.78 0.02 -3.57
C TYR A 281 -15.94 0.96 -3.91
N LYS A 282 -17.10 0.35 -4.14
CA LYS A 282 -18.37 1.05 -4.25
C LYS A 282 -19.48 0.15 -3.76
N VAL A 283 -20.44 0.74 -3.05
CA VAL A 283 -21.72 0.08 -2.79
C VAL A 283 -22.73 0.53 -3.83
N LYS A 284 -23.45 -0.41 -4.44
CA LYS A 284 -24.51 -0.11 -5.40
C LYS A 284 -25.60 -1.17 -5.36
N ASN A 285 -26.85 -0.73 -5.23
CA ASN A 285 -28.04 -1.60 -5.22
C ASN A 285 -27.91 -2.75 -4.19
N GLY A 286 -27.49 -2.44 -2.97
CA GLY A 286 -27.31 -3.43 -1.91
C GLY A 286 -26.12 -4.38 -2.09
N ARG A 287 -25.26 -4.15 -3.10
CA ARG A 287 -24.05 -4.95 -3.34
C ARG A 287 -22.79 -4.11 -3.22
N ALA A 288 -21.81 -4.60 -2.48
CA ALA A 288 -20.46 -4.07 -2.46
C ALA A 288 -19.61 -4.62 -3.61
N TYR A 289 -18.87 -3.76 -4.26
CA TYR A 289 -17.90 -4.13 -5.29
C TYR A 289 -16.54 -3.61 -4.86
N VAL A 290 -15.60 -4.52 -4.61
CA VAL A 290 -14.22 -4.21 -4.22
C VAL A 290 -13.30 -4.55 -5.39
N TYR A 291 -12.43 -3.62 -5.74
CA TYR A 291 -11.48 -3.72 -6.83
C TYR A 291 -10.06 -3.54 -6.29
N ILE A 292 -9.31 -4.63 -6.26
CA ILE A 292 -7.90 -4.68 -5.86
C ILE A 292 -7.07 -4.58 -7.15
N LYS A 293 -6.38 -3.45 -7.33
CA LYS A 293 -5.53 -3.20 -8.49
C LYS A 293 -4.09 -3.56 -8.18
N SER A 294 -3.47 -4.37 -9.02
CA SER A 294 -2.16 -4.93 -8.77
C SER A 294 -1.39 -5.20 -10.06
N ASN A 295 -0.11 -4.84 -10.14
CA ASN A 295 0.72 -5.09 -11.34
C ASN A 295 1.22 -6.55 -11.46
N LEU A 296 0.44 -7.52 -10.96
CA LEU A 296 0.79 -8.93 -11.02
C LEU A 296 0.44 -9.49 -12.41
N ASP A 297 1.38 -10.17 -13.04
CA ASP A 297 1.11 -10.96 -14.24
C ASP A 297 0.53 -12.34 -13.83
N GLN A 298 -0.68 -12.64 -14.30
CA GLN A 298 -1.44 -13.85 -13.96
C GLN A 298 -0.67 -15.16 -14.23
N LEU A 299 0.15 -15.20 -15.30
CA LEU A 299 0.87 -16.41 -15.69
C LEU A 299 2.06 -16.68 -14.77
N THR A 300 2.70 -15.62 -14.28
CA THR A 300 3.91 -15.70 -13.46
C THR A 300 3.62 -15.64 -11.96
N SER A 301 2.44 -15.15 -11.58
CA SER A 301 2.08 -14.85 -10.18
C SER A 301 1.01 -15.76 -9.60
N LYS A 302 0.75 -16.93 -10.22
CA LYS A 302 -0.34 -17.82 -9.83
C LYS A 302 -0.37 -18.15 -8.33
N GLU A 303 0.77 -18.49 -7.74
CA GLU A 303 0.87 -18.80 -6.31
C GLU A 303 0.51 -17.59 -5.44
N THR A 304 1.00 -16.39 -5.80
CA THR A 304 0.67 -15.15 -5.10
C THR A 304 -0.81 -14.82 -5.22
N THR A 305 -1.42 -15.03 -6.39
CA THR A 305 -2.86 -14.80 -6.58
C THR A 305 -3.68 -15.79 -5.74
N GLU A 306 -3.31 -17.08 -5.72
CA GLU A 306 -4.00 -18.10 -4.90
C GLU A 306 -3.88 -17.79 -3.40
N GLU A 307 -2.72 -17.30 -2.93
CA GLU A 307 -2.53 -16.86 -1.55
C GLU A 307 -3.43 -15.67 -1.19
N ILE A 308 -3.51 -14.65 -2.05
CA ILE A 308 -4.42 -13.50 -1.84
C ILE A 308 -5.87 -13.97 -1.75
N GLU A 309 -6.31 -14.82 -2.69
CA GLU A 309 -7.68 -15.34 -2.67
C GLU A 309 -7.97 -16.11 -1.40
N GLN A 310 -7.08 -17.01 -1.00
CA GLN A 310 -7.25 -17.82 0.18
C GLN A 310 -7.36 -16.95 1.44
N VAL A 311 -6.45 -16.01 1.63
CA VAL A 311 -6.42 -15.16 2.83
C VAL A 311 -7.64 -14.23 2.90
N ILE A 312 -8.10 -13.70 1.77
CA ILE A 312 -9.36 -12.93 1.74
C ILE A 312 -10.54 -13.84 2.10
N ARG A 313 -10.63 -15.06 1.57
CA ARG A 313 -11.72 -16.00 1.91
C ARG A 313 -11.71 -16.39 3.39
N GLU A 314 -10.53 -16.64 3.96
CA GLU A 314 -10.36 -16.97 5.37
C GLU A 314 -10.78 -15.79 6.27
N TYR A 315 -10.34 -14.58 5.93
CA TYR A 315 -10.72 -13.36 6.64
C TYR A 315 -12.23 -13.08 6.58
N LEU A 316 -12.84 -13.17 5.38
CA LEU A 316 -14.28 -12.97 5.24
C LEU A 316 -15.08 -14.04 6.00
N ALA A 317 -14.53 -15.23 6.19
CA ALA A 317 -15.18 -16.31 6.94
C ALA A 317 -15.06 -16.18 8.47
N LEU A 318 -14.30 -15.20 8.98
CA LEU A 318 -14.21 -14.95 10.42
C LEU A 318 -15.59 -14.57 10.98
N PRO A 319 -16.00 -15.10 12.16
CA PRO A 319 -17.31 -14.79 12.74
C PRO A 319 -17.56 -13.29 12.94
N GLU A 320 -16.58 -12.55 13.45
CA GLU A 320 -16.67 -11.09 13.64
C GLU A 320 -16.85 -10.34 12.31
N ILE A 321 -16.19 -10.80 11.24
CA ILE A 321 -16.32 -10.20 9.90
C ILE A 321 -17.68 -10.55 9.28
N GLN A 322 -18.19 -11.76 9.50
CA GLN A 322 -19.54 -12.13 9.08
C GLN A 322 -20.62 -11.29 9.78
N GLU A 323 -20.42 -10.90 11.04
CA GLU A 323 -21.31 -9.98 11.75
C GLU A 323 -21.28 -8.55 11.16
N ILE A 324 -20.13 -8.11 10.63
CA ILE A 324 -19.98 -6.85 9.91
C ILE A 324 -20.64 -6.93 8.51
N ILE A 325 -20.41 -8.00 7.76
CA ILE A 325 -20.98 -8.19 6.42
C ILE A 325 -22.51 -8.34 6.49
N ARG A 326 -23.02 -9.02 7.51
CA ARG A 326 -24.44 -9.39 7.64
C ARG A 326 -24.89 -10.17 6.39
N ASP A 327 -25.97 -9.74 5.75
CA ASP A 327 -26.51 -10.34 4.53
C ASP A 327 -26.09 -9.58 3.24
N ASP A 328 -25.08 -8.71 3.34
CA ASP A 328 -24.64 -7.89 2.21
C ASP A 328 -24.13 -8.76 1.05
N LYS A 329 -24.61 -8.45 -0.16
CA LYS A 329 -24.05 -9.04 -1.38
C LYS A 329 -22.71 -8.40 -1.69
N TYR A 330 -21.75 -9.18 -2.20
CA TYR A 330 -20.44 -8.64 -2.55
C TYR A 330 -19.76 -9.29 -3.74
N THR A 331 -18.81 -8.56 -4.29
CA THR A 331 -17.89 -9.04 -5.32
C THR A 331 -16.54 -8.39 -5.10
N ILE A 332 -15.51 -9.19 -4.83
CA ILE A 332 -14.12 -8.75 -4.69
C ILE A 332 -13.35 -9.26 -5.90
N GLN A 333 -12.68 -8.35 -6.60
CA GLN A 333 -11.94 -8.64 -7.82
C GLN A 333 -10.49 -8.18 -7.70
N LEU A 334 -9.55 -9.08 -7.95
CA LEU A 334 -8.13 -8.75 -8.16
C LEU A 334 -7.87 -8.57 -9.66
N MET A 335 -7.25 -7.47 -10.08
CA MET A 335 -7.03 -7.15 -11.50
C MET A 335 -5.73 -6.34 -11.73
N GLU A 336 -5.10 -6.55 -12.89
CA GLU A 336 -3.97 -5.73 -13.37
C GLU A 336 -4.44 -4.42 -14.01
N ASP A 337 -5.48 -4.50 -14.83
CA ASP A 337 -6.25 -3.35 -15.32
C ASP A 337 -7.72 -3.74 -15.53
N LYS A 338 -8.59 -2.75 -15.74
CA LYS A 338 -10.08 -2.85 -15.69
C LYS A 338 -10.75 -3.77 -16.73
N GLU A 339 -10.01 -4.67 -17.39
CA GLU A 339 -10.53 -5.46 -18.51
C GLU A 339 -10.94 -6.89 -18.10
N THR A 340 -10.17 -7.58 -17.25
CA THR A 340 -10.54 -8.92 -16.73
C THR A 340 -9.95 -9.20 -15.35
N PRO A 341 -10.75 -9.68 -14.37
CA PRO A 341 -10.22 -10.05 -13.07
C PRO A 341 -9.43 -11.37 -13.11
N PHE A 342 -8.32 -11.41 -12.38
CA PHE A 342 -7.56 -12.63 -12.09
C PHE A 342 -8.30 -13.55 -11.12
N ILE A 343 -9.01 -12.93 -10.18
CA ILE A 343 -9.72 -13.58 -9.08
C ILE A 343 -11.06 -12.88 -8.95
N GLU A 344 -12.12 -13.66 -8.78
CA GLU A 344 -13.43 -13.17 -8.41
C GLU A 344 -13.95 -13.94 -7.21
N ILE A 345 -14.18 -13.22 -6.11
CA ILE A 345 -14.78 -13.74 -4.89
C ILE A 345 -16.17 -13.11 -4.79
N ALA A 346 -17.20 -13.93 -4.85
CA ALA A 346 -18.59 -13.52 -4.70
C ALA A 346 -19.29 -14.44 -3.70
N ASP A 347 -20.36 -13.93 -3.10
CA ASP A 347 -21.16 -14.58 -2.05
C ASP A 347 -22.37 -15.39 -2.57
#